data_AF-A0A4Y8UTT3-F1
#
_entry.id   AF-A0A4Y8UTT3-F1
#
_cell.length_a   1.000
_cell.length_b   1.000
_cell.length_c   1.000
_cell.angle_alpha   90.00
_cell.angle_beta   90.00
_cell.angle_gamma   90.00
#
_symmetry.space_group_name_H-M   'P 1'
#
loop_
_entity.id
_entity.type
_entity.pdbx_description
1 polymer ?
#
loop_
_entity_poly.entity_id
_entity_poly.type
_entity_poly.pdbx_seq_one_letter_code
_entity_poly.pdbx_strand_id
1 'polypeptide(L)'
;MDTTSTGRHMIFFGWGRRGKTAELDPGRVLVRAWSYFHLFWLFRISWPKGYTLATATPDGWAQRAISDEEGRALDPNGATDVNVWWRFGLLLPVIGIVCSVVIASLFPSA
;
A
#
# COMPACT_ATOMS: atom_id res chain seq x y z
N MET A 1 41.76 4.88 17.15
CA MET A 1 40.68 4.00 17.60
C MET A 1 39.55 4.93 17.99
N ASP A 2 38.61 5.13 17.06
CA ASP A 2 37.53 6.11 17.24
C ASP A 2 36.21 5.33 17.31
N THR A 3 35.65 5.28 18.52
CA THR A 3 34.40 4.62 18.86
C THR A 3 33.33 5.69 19.02
N THR A 4 32.60 6.02 17.96
CA THR A 4 31.36 6.79 18.07
C THR A 4 30.33 6.29 17.06
N SER A 5 29.45 5.44 17.59
CA SER A 5 28.03 5.35 17.27
C SER A 5 27.66 5.61 15.80
N THR A 6 27.60 4.56 15.00
CA THR A 6 26.72 4.53 13.84
C THR A 6 25.29 4.64 14.36
N GLY A 7 24.81 5.86 14.55
CA GLY A 7 23.42 6.16 14.85
C GLY A 7 22.58 5.55 13.74
N ARG A 8 22.07 4.34 13.97
CA ARG A 8 21.12 3.66 13.10
C ARG A 8 19.83 4.47 13.23
N HIS A 9 19.69 5.51 12.42
CA HIS A 9 18.47 6.31 12.34
C HIS A 9 17.33 5.34 12.03
N MET A 10 16.54 5.00 13.05
CA MET A 10 15.36 4.18 12.87
C MET A 10 14.35 5.09 12.18
N ILE A 11 14.18 4.90 10.87
CA ILE A 11 13.20 5.66 10.09
C ILE A 11 11.81 5.26 10.60
N PHE A 12 11.20 6.13 11.40
CA PHE A 12 9.91 5.90 12.04
C PHE A 12 8.72 6.03 11.11
N PHE A 13 8.90 6.55 9.90
CA PHE A 13 7.84 6.68 8.92
C PHE A 13 8.42 6.68 7.51
N GLY A 14 7.63 6.29 6.52
CA GLY A 14 8.08 6.26 5.14
C GLY A 14 6.93 6.20 4.16
N TRP A 15 7.24 6.50 2.90
CA TRP A 15 6.31 6.34 1.79
C TRP A 15 7.00 5.60 0.65
N GLY A 16 6.19 4.97 -0.19
CA GLY A 16 6.74 4.23 -1.32
C GLY A 16 5.68 3.71 -2.26
N ARG A 17 6.13 2.88 -3.20
CA ARG A 17 5.28 2.16 -4.14
C ARG A 17 5.51 0.68 -3.99
N ARG A 18 4.45 -0.10 -4.12
CA ARG A 18 4.50 -1.56 -4.25
C ARG A 18 3.63 -1.99 -5.41
N GLY A 19 3.93 -3.15 -5.94
CA GLY A 19 3.04 -3.86 -6.84
C GLY A 19 2.95 -5.32 -6.48
N LYS A 20 1.87 -5.96 -6.93
CA LYS A 20 1.70 -7.41 -6.90
C LYS A 20 1.26 -7.86 -8.28
N THR A 21 1.86 -8.95 -8.71
CA THR A 21 1.63 -9.56 -10.00
C THR A 21 0.81 -10.83 -9.80
N ALA A 22 -0.20 -11.03 -10.64
CA ALA A 22 -0.95 -12.27 -10.75
C ALA A 22 -0.85 -12.77 -12.19
N GLU A 23 -0.61 -14.06 -12.38
CA GLU A 23 -0.67 -14.69 -13.69
C GLU A 23 -2.12 -14.86 -14.11
N LEU A 24 -2.44 -14.46 -15.34
CA LEU A 24 -3.77 -14.63 -15.92
C LEU A 24 -3.79 -15.86 -16.82
N ASP A 25 -2.84 -15.93 -17.75
CA ASP A 25 -2.70 -16.98 -18.76
C ASP A 25 -1.21 -17.13 -19.14
N PRO A 26 -0.83 -18.19 -19.88
CA PRO A 26 0.53 -18.31 -20.41
C PRO A 26 0.94 -17.06 -21.21
N GLY A 27 1.87 -16.29 -20.66
CA GLY A 27 2.36 -15.05 -21.27
C GLY A 27 1.55 -13.79 -20.97
N ARG A 28 0.56 -13.81 -20.07
CA ARG A 28 -0.14 -12.60 -19.60
C ARG A 28 -0.14 -12.53 -18.08
N VAL A 29 0.29 -11.38 -17.55
CA VAL A 29 0.26 -11.11 -16.12
C VAL A 29 -0.43 -9.79 -15.83
N LEU A 30 -1.26 -9.79 -14.81
CA LEU A 30 -1.87 -8.60 -14.25
C LEU A 30 -0.97 -8.02 -13.17
N VAL A 31 -0.64 -6.75 -13.28
CA VAL A 31 0.13 -6.01 -12.29
C VAL A 31 -0.78 -4.98 -11.66
N ARG A 32 -0.97 -5.07 -10.34
CA ARG A 32 -1.61 -4.00 -9.58
C ARG A 32 -0.58 -3.22 -8.81
N ALA A 33 -0.58 -1.90 -8.97
CA ALA A 33 0.31 -1.01 -8.24
C ALA A 33 -0.46 -0.21 -7.19
N TRP A 34 0.22 0.13 -6.10
CA TRP A 34 -0.29 1.03 -5.07
C TRP A 34 0.84 1.83 -4.45
N SER A 35 0.49 3.02 -3.98
CA SER A 35 1.36 3.80 -3.12
C SER A 35 0.96 3.62 -1.67
N TYR A 36 1.90 3.88 -0.78
CA TYR A 36 1.64 3.76 0.64
C TYR A 36 2.43 4.78 1.44
N PHE A 37 1.89 5.06 2.61
CA PHE A 37 2.54 5.75 3.71
C PHE A 37 2.44 4.85 4.94
N HIS A 38 3.49 4.80 5.75
CA HIS A 38 3.47 4.09 7.01
C HIS A 38 4.10 4.92 8.12
N LEU A 39 3.52 4.78 9.32
CA LEU A 39 4.06 5.19 10.60
C LEU A 39 4.45 3.91 11.34
N PHE A 40 5.71 3.79 11.70
CA PHE A 40 6.38 2.53 12.07
C PHE A 40 6.19 1.46 10.98
N TRP A 41 6.69 0.25 11.18
CA TRP A 41 6.53 -0.81 10.18
C TRP A 41 5.10 -1.37 10.12
N LEU A 42 4.21 -1.00 11.07
CA LEU A 42 2.90 -1.62 11.27
C LEU A 42 1.72 -0.76 10.81
N PHE A 43 1.70 0.55 11.11
CA PHE A 43 0.56 1.39 10.78
C PHE A 43 0.72 1.96 9.38
N ARG A 44 -0.06 1.43 8.44
CA ARG A 44 0.05 1.81 7.04
C ARG A 44 -1.30 2.25 6.49
N ILE A 45 -1.24 3.20 5.57
CA ILE A 45 -2.33 3.49 4.64
C ILE A 45 -1.82 3.28 3.22
N SER A 46 -2.62 2.61 2.39
CA SER A 46 -2.29 2.34 1.00
C SER A 46 -3.41 2.77 0.07
N TRP A 47 -3.05 3.37 -1.06
CA TRP A 47 -4.00 3.81 -2.08
C TRP A 47 -3.64 3.24 -3.45
N PRO A 48 -4.63 2.70 -4.17
CA PRO A 48 -4.41 2.08 -5.47
C PRO A 48 -3.89 3.12 -6.48
N LYS A 49 -3.03 2.66 -7.40
CA LYS A 49 -2.46 3.47 -8.49
C LYS A 49 -2.95 3.03 -9.87
N GLY A 50 -3.76 1.97 -9.93
CA GLY A 50 -4.29 1.38 -11.15
C GLY A 50 -3.73 0.00 -11.45
N TYR A 51 -4.19 -0.55 -12.56
CA TYR A 51 -3.79 -1.85 -13.09
C TYR A 51 -2.97 -1.70 -14.37
N THR A 52 -2.09 -2.66 -14.62
CA THR A 52 -1.31 -2.78 -15.84
C THR A 52 -1.34 -4.22 -16.29
N LEU A 53 -1.73 -4.46 -17.53
CA LEU A 53 -1.63 -5.75 -18.17
C LEU A 53 -0.27 -5.85 -18.84
N ALA A 54 0.55 -6.81 -18.43
CA ALA A 54 1.81 -7.13 -19.09
C ALA A 54 1.65 -8.40 -19.92
N THR A 55 1.98 -8.31 -21.20
CA THR A 55 1.88 -9.42 -22.17
C THR A 55 3.26 -9.73 -22.73
N ALA A 56 3.61 -11.01 -22.78
CA ALA A 56 4.84 -11.50 -23.36
C ALA A 56 4.76 -11.39 -24.89
N THR A 57 5.79 -10.80 -25.47
CA THR A 57 6.01 -10.64 -26.91
C THR A 57 7.39 -11.20 -27.25
N PRO A 58 7.69 -11.48 -28.53
CA PRO A 58 9.02 -11.95 -28.94
C PRO A 58 10.17 -11.02 -28.48
N ASP A 59 9.89 -9.72 -28.35
CA ASP A 59 10.88 -8.70 -27.96
C ASP A 59 10.89 -8.38 -26.45
N GLY A 60 10.06 -9.07 -25.65
CA GLY A 60 9.97 -8.88 -24.20
C GLY A 60 8.55 -8.60 -23.69
N TRP A 61 8.44 -7.91 -22.56
CA TRP A 61 7.15 -7.63 -21.92
C TRP A 61 6.56 -6.30 -22.39
N ALA A 62 5.44 -6.36 -23.11
CA ALA A 62 4.64 -5.18 -23.43
C ALA A 62 3.72 -4.86 -22.26
N GLN A 63 3.74 -3.62 -21.76
CA GLN A 63 2.89 -3.17 -20.66
C GLN A 63 1.82 -2.19 -21.17
N ARG A 64 0.56 -2.44 -20.81
CA ARG A 64 -0.58 -1.59 -21.13
C ARG A 64 -1.34 -1.25 -19.84
N ALA A 65 -1.50 0.04 -19.56
CA ALA A 65 -2.40 0.46 -18.48
C ALA A 65 -3.85 0.09 -18.82
N ILE A 66 -4.59 -0.40 -17.84
CA ILE A 66 -5.99 -0.79 -18.00
C ILE A 66 -6.84 -0.09 -16.93
N SER A 67 -8.15 -0.01 -17.16
CA SER A 67 -9.05 0.61 -16.19
C SER A 67 -9.18 -0.23 -14.93
N ASP A 68 -9.63 0.39 -13.84
CA ASP A 68 -9.86 -0.33 -12.58
C ASP A 68 -10.99 -1.36 -12.71
N GLU A 69 -11.98 -1.10 -13.57
CA GLU A 69 -13.05 -2.04 -13.89
C GLU A 69 -12.51 -3.26 -14.66
N GLU A 70 -11.69 -3.04 -15.69
CA GLU A 70 -11.05 -4.10 -16.48
C GLU A 70 -10.12 -4.95 -15.59
N GLY A 71 -9.29 -4.30 -14.76
CA GLY A 71 -8.38 -4.99 -13.84
C GLY A 71 -9.10 -5.82 -12.78
N ARG A 72 -10.24 -5.35 -12.25
CA ARG A 72 -11.08 -6.12 -11.33
C ARG A 72 -11.78 -7.28 -12.00
N ALA A 73 -12.25 -7.12 -13.23
CA ALA A 73 -12.85 -8.20 -13.99
C ALA A 73 -11.85 -9.34 -14.26
N LEU A 74 -10.58 -9.00 -14.46
CA LEU A 74 -9.48 -9.97 -14.65
C LEU A 74 -8.96 -10.58 -13.33
N ASP A 75 -9.32 -10.03 -12.18
CA ASP A 75 -8.92 -10.52 -10.86
C ASP A 75 -10.14 -10.68 -9.92
N PRO A 76 -11.08 -11.60 -10.25
CA PRO A 76 -12.34 -11.73 -9.52
C PRO A 76 -12.15 -12.20 -8.07
N ASN A 77 -11.03 -12.88 -7.79
CA ASN A 77 -10.69 -13.37 -6.46
C ASN A 77 -9.85 -12.37 -5.64
N GLY A 78 -9.50 -11.22 -6.20
CA GLY A 78 -8.65 -10.22 -5.54
C GLY A 78 -7.26 -10.75 -5.20
N ALA A 79 -6.67 -11.59 -6.05
CA ALA A 79 -5.31 -12.11 -5.87
C ALA A 79 -4.28 -10.98 -5.77
N THR A 80 -4.51 -9.86 -6.44
CA THR A 80 -3.67 -8.66 -6.40
C THR A 80 -4.12 -7.64 -5.34
N ASP A 81 -5.15 -7.94 -4.55
CA ASP A 81 -5.67 -7.04 -3.53
C ASP A 81 -4.69 -6.81 -2.38
N VAL A 82 -4.64 -5.56 -1.95
CA VAL A 82 -3.95 -5.18 -0.72
C VAL A 82 -4.82 -5.62 0.44
N ASN A 83 -4.25 -6.43 1.34
CA ASN A 83 -4.91 -6.82 2.58
C ASN A 83 -5.41 -5.59 3.35
N VAL A 84 -6.60 -5.70 3.93
CA VAL A 84 -7.34 -4.61 4.59
C VAL A 84 -6.51 -3.89 5.66
N TRP A 85 -5.74 -4.63 6.48
CA TRP A 85 -4.86 -4.02 7.49
C TRP A 85 -3.79 -3.13 6.85
N TRP A 86 -3.15 -3.59 5.78
CA TRP A 86 -2.15 -2.79 5.07
C TRP A 86 -2.75 -1.60 4.29
N ARG A 87 -4.06 -1.64 4.05
CA ARG A 87 -4.79 -0.56 3.40
C ARG A 87 -5.23 0.52 4.39
N PHE A 88 -5.68 0.14 5.59
CA PHE A 88 -6.35 1.06 6.53
C PHE A 88 -5.77 1.04 7.96
N GLY A 89 -4.70 0.30 8.23
CA GLY A 89 -4.16 0.14 9.58
C GLY A 89 -3.81 1.46 10.27
N LEU A 90 -3.40 2.48 9.50
CA LEU A 90 -3.14 3.82 10.03
C LEU A 90 -4.41 4.60 10.43
N LEU A 91 -5.59 4.23 9.93
CA LEU A 91 -6.83 4.94 10.29
C LEU A 91 -7.24 4.70 11.74
N LEU A 92 -6.96 3.52 12.30
CA LEU A 92 -7.31 3.19 13.69
C LEU A 92 -6.68 4.16 14.70
N PRO A 93 -5.35 4.37 14.73
CA PRO A 93 -4.75 5.33 15.66
C PRO A 93 -5.20 6.77 15.36
N VAL A 94 -5.42 7.13 14.08
CA VAL A 94 -5.93 8.46 13.73
C VAL A 94 -7.32 8.69 14.32
N ILE A 95 -8.23 7.73 14.20
CA ILE A 95 -9.57 7.79 14.80
C ILE A 95 -9.45 7.88 16.32
N GLY A 96 -8.60 7.07 16.95
CA GLY A 96 -8.38 7.11 18.40
C GLY A 96 -7.91 8.48 18.90
N ILE A 97 -6.97 9.12 18.20
CA ILE A 97 -6.50 10.48 18.52
C ILE A 97 -7.63 11.48 18.37
N VAL A 98 -8.37 11.45 17.25
CA VAL A 98 -9.49 12.37 17.00
C VAL A 98 -10.56 12.23 18.07
N CYS A 99 -10.98 11.01 18.40
CA CYS A 99 -11.96 10.76 19.46
C CYS A 99 -11.47 11.27 20.82
N SER A 100 -10.19 11.05 21.16
CA SER A 100 -9.62 11.52 22.43
C SER A 100 -9.64 13.05 22.53
N VAL A 101 -9.27 13.75 21.45
CA VAL A 101 -9.32 15.22 21.39
C VAL A 101 -10.76 15.72 21.53
N VAL A 102 -11.71 15.09 20.85
CA VAL A 102 -13.13 15.46 20.94
C VAL A 102 -13.65 15.25 22.37
N ILE A 103 -13.36 14.11 23.00
CA ILE A 103 -13.77 13.84 24.38
C ILE A 103 -13.14 14.85 25.34
N ALA A 104 -11.83 15.11 25.25
CA ALA A 104 -11.17 16.11 26.08
C ALA A 104 -11.74 17.53 25.89
N SER A 105 -12.18 17.85 24.66
CA SER A 105 -12.80 19.14 24.35
C SER A 105 -14.23 19.24 24.91
N LEU A 106 -14.97 18.14 24.93
CA LEU A 106 -16.33 18.07 25.50
C LEU A 106 -16.33 17.96 27.03
N PHE A 107 -15.28 17.37 27.60
CA PHE A 107 -15.13 17.11 29.03
C PHE A 107 -13.76 17.60 29.55
N PRO A 108 -13.52 18.92 29.62
CA PRO A 108 -12.20 19.49 29.95
C PRO A 108 -11.75 19.28 31.40
N SER A 109 -12.57 18.64 32.25
CA SER A 109 -12.33 18.45 33.69
C SER A 109 -12.20 16.97 34.10
N ALA A 110 -12.03 16.05 33.15
CA ALA A 110 -11.79 14.62 33.39
C ALA A 110 -10.30 14.28 33.43
#